data_AF-A0ABD1T1K8-F1
#
_entry.id   AF-A0ABD1T1K8-F1
#
_cell.length_a   1.000
_cell.length_b   1.000
_cell.length_c   1.000
_cell.angle_alpha   90.00
_cell.angle_beta   90.00
_cell.angle_gamma   90.00
#
_symmetry.space_group_name_H-M   'P 1'
#
loop_
_entity.id
_entity.type
_entity.pdbx_description
1 polymer ?
#
loop_
_entity_poly.entity_id
_entity_poly.type
_entity_poly.pdbx_seq_one_letter_code
_entity_poly.pdbx_strand_id
1 'polypeptide(L)'
;MKPFLSLFPRLENHSTVDTTGELATNTHGLLGSAMDYTVCLLADIFMPTYDGPSNFVNNLFGHRLYYGFRTTIRPDRKALAPIFINRDKGQTAGFVMLSTNFGWPHKRLSPETFYTNSWTECFCQTSAVNPADN
;
A
#
# COMPACT_ATOMS: atom_id res chain seq x y z
N MET A 1 18.56 -3.91 -13.63
CA MET A 1 17.34 -4.72 -13.82
C MET A 1 17.62 -6.23 -13.95
N LYS A 2 18.61 -6.69 -14.73
CA LYS A 2 18.84 -8.14 -14.96
C LYS A 2 18.83 -9.03 -13.68
N PRO A 3 19.52 -8.67 -12.57
CA PRO A 3 19.49 -9.49 -11.35
C PRO A 3 18.13 -9.50 -10.64
N PHE A 4 17.34 -8.44 -10.81
CA PHE A 4 16.01 -8.33 -10.22
C PHE A 4 14.99 -9.15 -11.02
N LEU A 5 15.07 -9.11 -12.35
CA LEU A 5 14.25 -9.94 -13.24
C LEU A 5 14.54 -11.44 -13.09
N SER A 6 15.77 -11.84 -12.74
CA SER A 6 16.06 -13.25 -12.45
C SER A 6 15.38 -13.75 -11.18
N LEU A 7 15.15 -12.88 -10.20
CA LEU A 7 14.43 -13.20 -8.97
C LEU A 7 12.91 -13.08 -9.14
N PHE A 8 12.46 -12.15 -9.98
CA PHE A 8 11.07 -11.85 -10.24
C PHE A 8 10.78 -11.93 -11.75
N PRO A 9 10.64 -13.15 -12.30
CA PRO A 9 10.51 -13.34 -13.76
C PRO A 9 9.19 -12.82 -14.34
N ARG A 10 8.19 -12.55 -13.50
CA ARG A 10 6.89 -11.96 -13.88
C ARG A 10 6.78 -10.47 -13.51
N LEU A 11 7.91 -9.80 -13.33
CA LEU A 11 7.93 -8.38 -13.00
C LEU A 11 7.52 -7.55 -14.21
N GLU A 12 6.40 -6.85 -14.07
CA GLU A 12 5.95 -5.84 -15.01
C GLU A 12 6.26 -4.44 -14.46
N ASN A 13 6.52 -3.49 -15.35
CA ASN A 13 6.73 -2.08 -15.02
C ASN A 13 6.19 -1.18 -16.14
N HIS A 14 6.34 0.14 -15.99
CA HIS A 14 5.83 1.12 -16.97
C HIS A 14 6.24 0.80 -18.41
N SER A 15 7.50 0.39 -18.64
CA SER A 15 7.98 0.10 -20.00
C SER A 15 7.42 -1.18 -20.60
N THR A 16 6.91 -2.11 -19.78
CA THR A 16 6.33 -3.37 -20.27
C THR A 16 4.82 -3.26 -20.47
N VAL A 17 4.15 -2.37 -19.74
CA VAL A 17 2.71 -2.13 -19.85
C VAL A 17 2.37 -1.03 -20.87
N ASP A 18 3.24 -0.04 -21.07
CA ASP A 18 3.06 1.04 -22.05
C ASP A 18 3.47 0.60 -23.47
N THR A 19 2.62 -0.19 -24.13
CA THR A 19 2.87 -0.64 -25.51
C THR A 19 2.76 0.49 -26.54
N THR A 20 2.06 1.58 -26.23
CA THR A 20 1.81 2.71 -27.13
C THR A 20 2.88 3.80 -27.02
N GLY A 21 3.66 3.83 -25.93
CA GLY A 21 4.65 4.87 -25.65
C GLY A 21 4.03 6.17 -25.13
N GLU A 22 2.74 6.17 -24.82
CA GLU A 22 2.00 7.35 -24.34
C GLU A 22 2.47 7.77 -22.94
N LEU A 23 2.90 6.81 -22.12
CA LEU A 23 3.43 7.09 -20.79
C LEU A 23 4.81 7.75 -20.88
N ALA A 24 5.65 7.27 -21.80
CA ALA A 24 6.99 7.81 -22.04
C ALA A 24 6.97 9.22 -22.65
N THR A 25 5.94 9.53 -23.45
CA THR A 25 5.78 10.84 -24.11
C THR A 25 5.10 11.89 -23.22
N ASN A 26 4.59 11.50 -22.05
CA ASN A 26 3.94 12.43 -21.13
C ASN A 26 4.94 13.40 -20.47
N THR A 27 5.01 14.62 -21.01
CA THR A 27 5.93 15.68 -20.56
C THR A 27 5.63 16.24 -19.17
N HIS A 28 4.43 15.98 -18.63
CA HIS A 28 3.99 16.53 -17.35
C HIS A 28 4.24 15.59 -16.15
N GLY A 29 4.73 14.36 -16.38
CA GLY A 29 5.21 13.45 -15.33
C GLY A 29 4.16 12.88 -14.38
N LEU A 30 2.90 13.32 -14.47
CA LEU A 30 1.82 12.90 -13.55
C LEU A 30 1.14 11.58 -13.98
N LEU A 31 1.16 11.25 -15.27
CA LEU A 31 0.45 10.08 -15.80
C LEU A 31 1.01 8.76 -15.23
N GLY A 32 2.33 8.63 -15.14
CA GLY A 32 3.00 7.47 -14.51
C GLY A 32 2.54 7.26 -13.07
N SER A 33 2.50 8.34 -12.29
CA SER A 33 2.05 8.30 -10.89
C SER A 33 0.56 7.95 -10.77
N ALA A 34 -0.28 8.42 -11.70
CA ALA A 34 -1.70 8.08 -11.74
C ALA A 34 -1.93 6.60 -12.09
N MET A 35 -1.13 6.05 -13.01
CA MET A 35 -1.15 4.61 -13.32
C MET A 35 -0.68 3.78 -12.13
N ASP A 36 0.44 4.15 -11.50
CA ASP A 36 0.93 3.49 -10.28
C ASP A 36 -0.14 3.47 -9.19
N TYR A 37 -0.81 4.61 -8.97
CA TYR A 37 -1.90 4.71 -8.01
C TYR A 37 -3.04 3.75 -8.34
N THR A 38 -3.48 3.73 -9.61
CA THR A 38 -4.61 2.91 -10.06
C THR A 38 -4.31 1.41 -9.94
N VAL A 39 -3.13 0.99 -10.39
CA VAL A 39 -2.68 -0.41 -10.27
C VAL A 39 -2.58 -0.81 -8.80
N CYS A 40 -1.97 0.03 -7.96
CA CYS A 40 -1.84 -0.22 -6.53
C CYS A 40 -3.19 -0.23 -5.80
N LEU A 41 -4.18 0.55 -6.25
CA LEU A 41 -5.53 0.57 -5.69
C LEU A 41 -6.29 -0.72 -6.02
N LEU A 42 -6.18 -1.20 -7.26
CA LEU A 42 -6.95 -2.34 -7.75
C LEU A 42 -6.29 -3.70 -7.48
N ALA A 43 -4.99 -3.74 -7.22
CA ALA A 43 -4.27 -4.96 -6.88
C ALA A 43 -4.90 -5.68 -5.68
N ASP A 44 -4.89 -7.02 -5.71
CA ASP A 44 -5.39 -7.85 -4.60
C ASP A 44 -4.56 -7.61 -3.34
N ILE A 45 -3.24 -7.55 -3.50
CA ILE A 45 -2.28 -7.31 -2.42
C ILE A 45 -1.42 -6.10 -2.79
N PHE A 46 -1.39 -5.11 -1.90
CA PHE A 46 -0.50 -3.96 -2.01
C PHE A 46 0.58 -4.01 -0.93
N MET A 47 1.84 -3.80 -1.33
CA MET A 47 2.99 -3.72 -0.42
C MET A 47 3.80 -2.46 -0.74
N PRO A 48 3.78 -1.43 0.12
CA PRO A 48 4.54 -0.22 -0.12
C PRO A 48 6.02 -0.39 0.23
N THR A 49 6.87 0.31 -0.52
CA THR A 49 8.31 0.36 -0.31
C THR A 49 8.74 1.37 0.73
N TYR A 50 7.89 2.31 1.18
CA TYR A 50 8.17 3.31 2.22
C TYR A 50 7.11 3.32 3.33
N ASP A 51 7.55 3.38 4.59
CA ASP A 51 6.73 3.28 5.82
C ASP A 51 6.58 4.65 6.50
N GLY A 52 7.28 5.67 6.03
CA GLY A 52 7.10 7.03 6.54
C GLY A 52 5.91 7.76 5.91
N PRO A 53 5.60 8.97 6.40
CA PRO A 53 4.47 9.75 5.92
C PRO A 53 4.73 10.19 4.48
N SER A 54 4.12 9.49 3.53
CA SER A 54 4.06 9.93 2.14
C SER A 54 2.60 10.06 1.74
N ASN A 55 2.27 11.13 1.01
CA ASN A 55 0.90 11.37 0.57
C ASN A 55 0.39 10.20 -0.29
N PHE A 56 1.25 9.60 -1.13
CA PHE A 56 0.89 8.49 -2.01
C PHE A 56 0.47 7.23 -1.23
N VAL A 57 1.34 6.74 -0.35
CA VAL A 57 1.07 5.51 0.41
C VAL A 57 -0.09 5.72 1.37
N ASN A 58 -0.15 6.88 2.04
CA ASN A 58 -1.24 7.21 2.94
C ASN A 58 -2.58 7.20 2.22
N ASN A 59 -2.70 7.92 1.09
CA ASN A 59 -3.91 7.96 0.29
C ASN A 59 -4.31 6.57 -0.22
N LEU A 60 -3.35 5.72 -0.62
CA LEU A 60 -3.64 4.35 -1.02
C LEU A 60 -4.18 3.51 0.14
N PHE A 61 -3.64 3.64 1.35
CA PHE A 61 -4.15 2.92 2.52
C PHE A 61 -5.59 3.28 2.81
N GLY A 62 -5.92 4.57 2.93
CA GLY A 62 -7.30 4.98 3.20
C GLY A 62 -8.25 4.61 2.07
N HIS A 63 -7.83 4.79 0.82
CA HIS A 63 -8.68 4.46 -0.32
C HIS A 63 -8.91 2.95 -0.44
N ARG A 64 -7.88 2.11 -0.25
CA ARG A 64 -8.02 0.64 -0.23
C ARG A 64 -8.88 0.16 0.95
N LEU A 65 -8.78 0.82 2.10
CA LEU A 65 -9.62 0.54 3.27
C LEU A 65 -11.09 0.90 3.00
N TYR A 66 -11.34 2.09 2.45
CA TYR A 66 -12.67 2.56 2.07
C TYR A 66 -13.29 1.69 0.97
N TYR A 67 -12.49 1.32 -0.03
CA TYR A 67 -12.92 0.57 -1.21
C TYR A 67 -12.86 -0.95 -0.99
N GLY A 68 -13.58 -1.41 0.04
CA GLY A 68 -13.79 -2.84 0.30
C GLY A 68 -12.66 -3.52 1.07
N PHE A 69 -11.98 -2.82 1.99
CA PHE A 69 -11.04 -3.43 2.95
C PHE A 69 -9.92 -4.23 2.27
N ARG A 70 -9.38 -3.71 1.17
CA ARG A 70 -8.42 -4.45 0.34
C ARG A 70 -7.12 -4.71 1.08
N THR A 71 -6.57 -5.90 0.85
CA THR A 71 -5.41 -6.39 1.61
C THR A 71 -4.16 -5.55 1.34
N THR A 72 -3.53 -5.12 2.43
CA THR A 72 -2.31 -4.32 2.39
C THR A 72 -1.31 -4.89 3.38
N ILE A 73 -0.08 -5.13 2.93
CA ILE A 73 0.98 -5.74 3.74
C ILE A 73 2.07 -4.70 3.99
N ARG A 74 2.34 -4.39 5.27
CA ARG A 74 3.43 -3.51 5.68
C ARG A 74 4.54 -4.32 6.35
N PRO A 75 5.65 -4.60 5.63
CA PRO A 75 6.76 -5.30 6.23
C PRO A 75 7.48 -4.41 7.26
N ASP A 76 7.77 -4.94 8.45
CA ASP A 76 8.66 -4.28 9.41
C ASP A 76 10.09 -4.39 8.90
N ARG A 77 10.58 -3.32 8.29
CA ARG A 77 11.94 -3.25 7.74
C ARG A 77 13.03 -3.39 8.79
N LYS A 78 12.80 -2.87 10.00
CA LYS A 78 13.80 -2.96 11.07
C LYS A 78 13.91 -4.39 11.55
N ALA A 79 12.78 -5.12 11.63
CA ALA A 79 12.77 -6.54 11.94
C ALA A 79 13.32 -7.40 10.78
N LEU A 80 13.11 -7.01 9.52
CA LEU A 80 13.62 -7.74 8.35
C LEU A 80 15.14 -7.60 8.16
N ALA A 81 15.74 -6.47 8.53
CA ALA A 81 17.18 -6.23 8.38
C ALA A 81 18.06 -7.35 9.00
N PRO A 82 17.92 -7.73 10.29
CA PRO A 82 18.74 -8.80 10.87
C PRO A 82 18.45 -10.17 10.25
N ILE A 83 17.22 -10.41 9.77
CA ILE A 83 16.84 -11.66 9.08
C ILE A 83 17.62 -11.80 7.77
N PHE A 84 17.71 -10.73 6.98
CA PHE A 84 18.49 -10.73 5.75
C PHE A 84 19.99 -10.91 6.01
N ILE A 85 20.54 -10.24 7.04
CA ILE A 85 21.95 -10.39 7.43
C ILE A 85 22.27 -11.84 7.82
N ASN A 86 21.38 -12.50 8.57
CA ASN A 86 21.58 -13.89 8.97
C ASN A 86 21.44 -14.85 7.77
N ARG A 87 20.50 -14.56 6.86
CA ARG A 87 20.33 -15.34 5.63
C ARG A 87 21.55 -15.27 4.72
N ASP A 88 22.17 -14.11 4.57
CA ASP A 88 23.41 -13.94 3.80
C ASP A 88 24.59 -14.72 4.42
N LYS A 89 24.55 -14.95 5.74
CA LYS A 89 25.50 -15.83 6.45
C LYS A 89 25.14 -17.32 6.39
N GLY A 90 24.14 -17.70 5.60
CA GLY A 90 23.70 -19.09 5.44
C GLY A 90 22.86 -19.63 6.61
N GLN A 91 22.37 -18.78 7.50
CA GLN A 91 21.53 -19.20 8.63
C GLN A 91 20.05 -19.23 8.22
N THR A 92 19.33 -20.25 8.69
CA THR A 92 17.87 -20.35 8.51
C THR A 92 17.18 -19.35 9.44
N ALA A 93 16.86 -18.17 8.94
CA ALA A 93 16.08 -17.18 9.66
C ALA A 93 14.59 -17.29 9.27
N GLY A 94 13.70 -17.31 10.26
CA GLY A 94 12.25 -17.30 10.03
C GLY A 94 11.78 -15.99 9.37
N PHE A 95 10.56 -16.00 8.83
CA PHE A 95 9.93 -14.79 8.28
C PHE A 95 9.15 -14.06 9.36
N VAL A 96 9.46 -12.78 9.58
CA VAL A 96 8.63 -11.90 10.42
C VAL A 96 7.72 -11.11 9.50
N MET A 97 6.52 -11.65 9.29
CA MET A 97 5.40 -10.83 8.84
C MET A 97 4.77 -10.27 10.11
N LEU A 98 4.85 -8.95 10.32
CA LEU A 98 4.15 -8.32 11.43
C LEU A 98 2.67 -8.71 11.29
N SER A 99 2.05 -9.15 12.39
CA SER A 99 0.62 -9.47 12.46
C SER A 99 -0.17 -8.28 11.91
N THR A 100 -0.61 -8.41 10.67
CA THR A 100 -1.05 -7.30 9.84
C THR A 100 -2.55 -7.18 9.96
N ASN A 101 -3.04 -5.96 10.17
CA ASN A 101 -4.40 -5.63 9.81
C ASN A 101 -4.53 -5.92 8.30
N PHE A 102 -5.08 -7.08 7.93
CA PHE A 102 -5.25 -7.57 6.55
C PHE A 102 -6.28 -6.74 5.76
N GLY A 103 -6.15 -5.41 5.79
CA GLY A 103 -7.16 -4.50 5.27
C GLY A 103 -8.43 -4.43 6.11
N TRP A 104 -8.53 -5.17 7.23
CA TRP A 104 -9.73 -5.16 8.07
C TRP A 104 -10.08 -3.75 8.55
N PRO A 105 -11.38 -3.42 8.59
CA PRO A 105 -11.84 -2.18 9.18
C PRO A 105 -11.42 -2.10 10.63
N HIS A 106 -10.91 -0.95 11.03
CA HIS A 106 -10.55 -0.64 12.40
C HIS A 106 -10.80 0.84 12.67
N LYS A 107 -11.11 1.15 13.94
CA LYS A 107 -11.23 2.55 14.37
C LYS A 107 -9.88 3.23 14.20
N ARG A 108 -9.92 4.47 13.72
CA ARG A 108 -8.72 5.30 13.58
C ARG A 108 -8.10 5.53 14.95
N LEU A 109 -6.82 5.17 15.10
CA LEU A 109 -6.05 5.40 16.32
C LEU A 109 -4.97 6.44 16.06
N SER A 110 -4.76 7.38 16.97
CA SER A 110 -3.64 8.34 16.85
C SER A 110 -2.31 7.56 16.76
N PRO A 111 -1.45 7.82 15.76
CA PRO A 111 -1.36 9.03 14.93
C PRO A 111 -1.96 8.92 13.51
N GLU A 112 -2.86 7.97 13.24
CA GLU A 112 -3.48 7.81 11.92
C GLU A 112 -4.27 9.05 11.49
N THR A 113 -4.16 9.37 10.21
CA THR A 113 -4.88 10.48 9.58
C THR A 113 -6.13 9.99 8.87
N PHE A 114 -7.00 10.93 8.49
CA PHE A 114 -8.14 10.65 7.61
C PHE A 114 -7.73 9.97 6.29
N TYR A 115 -6.56 10.34 5.76
CA TYR A 115 -6.06 9.80 4.50
C TYR A 115 -5.56 8.36 4.63
N THR A 116 -5.04 7.96 5.79
CA THR A 116 -4.57 6.58 6.03
C THR A 116 -5.69 5.64 6.46
N ASN A 117 -6.70 6.18 7.15
CA ASN A 117 -7.85 5.42 7.62
C ASN A 117 -9.10 6.31 7.54
N SER A 118 -9.81 6.26 6.42
CA SER A 118 -11.00 7.08 6.21
C SER A 118 -12.23 6.59 6.97
N TRP A 119 -12.13 5.49 7.75
CA TRP A 119 -13.20 5.01 8.60
C TRP A 119 -13.66 6.13 9.54
N THR A 120 -14.90 6.58 9.36
CA THR A 120 -15.56 7.49 10.29
C THR A 120 -16.29 6.67 11.34
N GLU A 121 -16.48 7.23 12.53
CA GLU A 121 -17.31 6.59 13.56
C GLU A 121 -18.78 6.41 13.13
N CYS A 122 -19.20 6.99 12.00
CA CYS A 122 -20.57 7.05 11.51
C CYS A 122 -20.87 6.22 10.24
N PHE A 123 -19.96 5.37 9.72
CA PHE A 123 -20.31 4.46 8.60
C PHE A 123 -21.47 3.50 8.90
N CYS A 124 -21.75 3.24 10.18
CA CYS A 124 -22.88 2.42 10.62
C CYS A 124 -24.18 3.21 10.84
N GLN A 125 -24.14 4.53 10.75
CA GLN A 125 -25.33 5.37 10.90
C GLN A 125 -25.96 5.59 9.52
N THR A 126 -26.94 4.76 9.19
CA THR A 126 -27.82 4.96 8.01
C THR A 126 -28.69 6.21 8.11
N SER A 127 -28.68 6.91 9.26
CA SER A 127 -29.48 8.09 9.54
C SER A 127 -28.58 9.15 10.17
N ALA A 128 -28.66 10.39 9.66
CA ALA A 128 -27.94 11.51 10.26
C ALA A 128 -28.46 11.73 11.69
N VAL A 129 -27.57 11.63 12.68
CA VAL A 129 -27.88 12.05 14.05
C VAL A 129 -27.79 13.57 14.08
N ASN A 130 -28.91 14.24 14.37
CA ASN A 130 -28.92 15.68 14.50
C ASN A 130 -28.16 16.07 15.79
N PRO A 131 -27.20 17.00 15.72
CA PRO A 131 -26.49 17.49 16.91
C PRO A 131 -27.40 18.17 17.95
N ALA A 132 -28.66 18.44 17.60
CA ALA A 132 -29.67 19.06 18.45
C ALA A 132 -30.46 18.05 19.32
N ASP A 133 -30.21 16.74 19.16
CA ASP A 133 -30.92 15.68 19.90
C ASP A 133 -30.21 15.29 21.22
N ASN A 134 -29.18 16.05 21.65
CA ASN A 134 -28.47 15.90 22.92
C ASN A 134 -28.61 17.13 23.82
#